data_AF-A0A7C5HTT8-F1
#
_entry.id   AF-A0A7C5HTT8-F1
#
_cell.length_a   1.000
_cell.length_b   1.000
_cell.length_c   1.000
_cell.angle_alpha   90.00
_cell.angle_beta   90.00
_cell.angle_gamma   90.00
#
_symmetry.space_group_name_H-M   'P 1'
#
loop_
_entity.id
_entity.type
_entity.pdbx_description
1 polymer ?
#
loop_
_entity_poly.entity_id
_entity_poly.type
_entity_poly.pdbx_seq_one_letter_code
_entity_poly.pdbx_strand_id
1 'polypeptide(L)'
;MHAGHGGSIPARAEDPAVAAATVQPGGAPIDSSKCILPTEQMRAHHMQILNKWRHDSVREGNRVYVNPEGEHFEKSLNTCLGCHNNNPMFCFMCHQYADVKPTCWDCHLSPMEVPQ
;
A
#
# COMPACT_ATOMS: atom_id res chain seq x y z
N MET A 1 -4.44 -45.89 -41.59
CA MET A 1 -5.78 -45.41 -41.22
C MET A 1 -5.76 -45.20 -39.71
N HIS A 2 -5.85 -43.95 -39.27
CA HIS A 2 -5.42 -43.49 -37.95
C HIS A 2 -6.32 -44.00 -36.81
N ALA A 3 -5.70 -44.49 -35.73
CA ALA A 3 -6.35 -44.84 -34.47
C ALA A 3 -6.63 -43.55 -33.67
N GLY A 4 -7.89 -43.28 -33.37
CA GLY A 4 -8.32 -42.17 -32.51
C GLY A 4 -8.23 -42.57 -31.04
N HIS A 5 -7.28 -41.97 -30.31
CA HIS A 5 -7.23 -42.01 -28.86
C HIS A 5 -8.09 -40.87 -28.28
N GLY A 6 -9.33 -41.20 -27.90
CA GLY A 6 -10.18 -40.34 -27.08
C GLY A 6 -9.70 -40.35 -25.64
N GLY A 7 -8.82 -39.41 -25.29
CA GLY A 7 -8.44 -39.13 -23.91
C GLY A 7 -9.45 -38.18 -23.27
N SER A 8 -10.24 -38.69 -22.33
CA SER A 8 -11.09 -37.88 -21.45
C SER A 8 -10.20 -37.02 -20.54
N ILE A 9 -10.22 -35.70 -20.74
CA ILE A 9 -9.73 -34.74 -19.75
C ILE A 9 -10.83 -34.59 -18.69
N PRO A 10 -10.55 -34.81 -17.39
CA PRO A 10 -11.55 -34.62 -16.34
C PRO A 10 -11.91 -33.15 -16.21
N ALA A 11 -13.19 -32.91 -15.86
CA ALA A 11 -13.73 -31.60 -15.54
C ALA A 11 -12.81 -30.87 -14.54
N ARG A 12 -12.46 -29.62 -14.85
CA ARG A 12 -11.82 -28.74 -13.89
C ARG A 12 -12.80 -28.54 -12.75
N ALA A 13 -12.38 -28.90 -11.53
CA ALA A 13 -13.06 -28.45 -10.33
C ALA A 13 -13.10 -26.91 -10.37
N GLU A 14 -14.30 -26.38 -10.33
CA GLU A 14 -14.60 -24.97 -10.14
C GLU A 14 -13.92 -24.47 -8.86
N ASP A 15 -12.97 -23.54 -9.04
CA ASP A 15 -12.31 -22.84 -7.94
C ASP A 15 -13.38 -22.16 -7.08
N PRO A 16 -13.38 -22.33 -5.74
CA PRO A 16 -14.33 -21.63 -4.91
C PRO A 16 -14.03 -20.13 -5.04
N ALA A 17 -15.02 -19.39 -5.52
CA ALA A 17 -15.00 -17.94 -5.55
C ALA A 17 -14.55 -17.44 -4.17
N VAL A 18 -13.37 -16.81 -4.13
CA VAL A 18 -12.93 -16.02 -2.98
C VAL A 18 -14.00 -14.96 -2.75
N ALA A 19 -14.79 -15.16 -1.70
CA ALA A 19 -15.77 -14.19 -1.26
C ALA A 19 -15.04 -12.87 -0.97
N ALA A 20 -15.40 -11.83 -1.71
CA ALA A 20 -14.96 -10.48 -1.44
C ALA A 20 -15.36 -10.13 0.00
N ALA A 21 -14.37 -10.04 0.89
CA ALA A 21 -14.58 -9.57 2.25
C ALA A 21 -15.12 -8.15 2.17
N THR A 22 -16.34 -7.96 2.65
CA THR A 22 -16.97 -6.66 2.82
C THR A 22 -16.20 -5.88 3.87
N VAL A 23 -15.51 -4.82 3.47
CA VAL A 23 -14.96 -3.83 4.40
C VAL A 23 -16.14 -3.06 5.00
N GLN A 24 -16.46 -3.34 6.26
CA GLN A 24 -17.45 -2.55 7.00
C GLN A 24 -16.86 -1.18 7.37
N PRO A 25 -17.57 -0.06 7.14
CA PRO A 25 -17.14 1.26 7.58
C PRO A 25 -17.49 1.40 9.05
N GLY A 26 -16.55 1.06 9.92
CA GLY A 26 -16.73 1.08 11.37
C GLY A 26 -15.41 0.81 12.09
N GLY A 27 -14.37 1.57 11.78
CA GLY A 27 -13.09 1.48 12.48
C GLY A 27 -13.14 2.29 13.77
N ALA A 28 -12.73 1.68 14.89
CA ALA A 28 -12.39 2.40 16.11
C ALA A 28 -11.41 3.55 15.82
N PRO A 29 -11.34 4.61 16.67
CA PRO A 29 -10.37 5.68 16.48
C PRO A 29 -8.98 5.08 16.34
N ILE A 30 -8.33 5.31 15.20
CA ILE A 30 -6.98 4.80 15.00
C ILE A 30 -6.05 5.72 15.77
N ASP A 31 -5.39 5.19 16.79
CA ASP A 31 -4.42 5.93 17.57
C ASP A 31 -3.16 6.18 16.72
N SER A 32 -3.02 7.40 16.20
CA SER A 32 -1.84 7.86 15.46
C SER A 32 -0.78 8.49 16.37
N SER A 33 -0.88 8.33 17.69
CA SER A 33 0.07 8.93 18.65
C SER A 33 1.43 8.22 18.69
N LYS A 34 1.48 6.94 18.29
CA LYS A 34 2.71 6.14 18.22
C LYS A 34 3.14 5.91 16.78
N CYS A 35 4.36 6.32 16.46
CA CYS A 35 5.01 6.08 15.17
C CYS A 35 5.99 4.90 15.25
N ILE A 36 6.58 4.51 14.11
CA ILE A 36 7.65 3.50 14.05
C ILE A 36 8.94 3.93 14.77
N LEU A 37 9.06 5.22 15.11
CA LEU A 37 10.16 5.86 15.82
C LEU A 37 9.60 6.99 16.71
N PRO A 38 10.36 7.50 17.70
CA PRO A 38 9.95 8.65 18.50
C PRO A 38 9.55 9.86 17.64
N THR A 39 8.56 10.63 18.09
CA THR A 39 8.00 11.78 17.34
C THR A 39 9.04 12.77 16.86
N GLU A 40 10.03 13.11 17.71
CA GLU A 40 11.10 14.04 17.33
C GLU A 40 11.97 13.49 16.18
N GLN A 41 12.24 12.18 16.19
CA GLN A 41 12.97 11.55 15.08
C GLN A 41 12.13 11.52 13.82
N MET A 42 10.83 11.23 13.93
CA MET A 42 9.94 11.28 12.78
C MET A 42 9.90 12.68 12.17
N ARG A 43 9.77 13.75 12.97
CA ARG A 43 9.80 15.12 12.44
C ARG A 43 11.10 15.45 11.71
N ALA A 44 12.25 15.01 12.24
CA ALA A 44 13.55 15.29 11.65
C ALA A 44 13.86 14.44 10.41
N HIS A 45 13.36 13.20 10.35
CA HIS A 45 13.83 12.20 9.38
C HIS A 45 12.74 11.57 8.51
N HIS A 46 11.46 11.99 8.63
CA HIS A 46 10.32 11.37 7.94
C HIS A 46 10.63 11.04 6.47
N MET A 47 11.11 12.04 5.73
CA MET A 47 11.30 11.91 4.29
C MET A 47 12.53 11.06 3.94
N GLN A 48 13.54 11.06 4.79
CA GLN A 48 14.72 10.21 4.62
C GLN A 48 14.33 8.74 4.82
N ILE A 49 13.50 8.45 5.83
CA ILE A 49 12.95 7.12 6.09
C ILE A 49 12.13 6.64 4.90
N LEU A 50 11.18 7.45 4.41
CA LEU A 50 10.35 7.09 3.26
C LEU A 50 11.18 6.81 1.99
N ASN A 51 12.18 7.65 1.70
CA ASN A 51 13.04 7.42 0.55
C ASN A 51 13.87 6.14 0.71
N LYS A 52 14.40 5.88 1.90
CA LYS A 52 15.13 4.64 2.19
C LYS A 52 14.22 3.43 2.04
N TRP A 53 13.01 3.46 2.61
CA TRP A 53 12.05 2.35 2.54
C TRP A 53 11.63 2.05 1.11
N ARG A 54 11.42 3.08 0.28
CA ARG A 54 11.18 2.90 -1.16
C ARG A 54 12.34 2.19 -1.83
N HIS A 55 13.58 2.60 -1.56
CA HIS A 55 14.75 1.96 -2.13
C HIS A 55 14.89 0.51 -1.67
N ASP A 56 14.87 0.27 -0.35
CA ASP A 56 14.98 -1.06 0.24
C ASP A 56 13.91 -2.03 -0.29
N SER A 57 12.65 -1.59 -0.36
CA SER A 57 11.54 -2.47 -0.78
C SER A 57 11.49 -2.74 -2.29
N VAL A 58 11.78 -1.72 -3.12
CA VAL A 58 11.65 -1.80 -4.58
C VAL A 58 12.93 -2.30 -5.25
N ARG A 59 14.10 -1.95 -4.71
CA ARG A 59 15.41 -2.28 -5.32
C ARG A 59 16.08 -3.46 -4.65
N GLU A 60 16.06 -3.49 -3.33
CA GLU A 60 16.77 -4.54 -2.57
C GLU A 60 15.87 -5.73 -2.20
N GLY A 61 14.55 -5.60 -2.40
CA GLY A 61 13.57 -6.59 -1.94
C GLY A 61 13.52 -6.74 -0.41
N ASN A 62 14.19 -5.86 0.34
CA ASN A 62 14.19 -5.85 1.80
C ASN A 62 12.96 -5.10 2.30
N ARG A 63 11.97 -5.84 2.81
CA ARG A 63 10.66 -5.29 3.18
C ARG A 63 10.41 -5.17 4.68
N VAL A 64 11.30 -5.67 5.55
CA VAL A 64 11.07 -5.64 7.00
C VAL A 64 11.94 -4.57 7.66
N TYR A 65 11.32 -3.74 8.49
CA TYR A 65 11.97 -2.81 9.41
C TYR A 65 11.69 -3.26 10.84
N VAL A 66 12.69 -3.15 11.71
CA VAL A 66 12.55 -3.40 13.15
C VAL A 66 12.90 -2.11 13.87
N ASN A 67 12.00 -1.60 14.71
CA ASN A 67 12.25 -0.39 15.48
C ASN A 67 13.14 -0.66 16.71
N PRO A 68 13.61 0.38 17.42
CA PRO A 68 14.40 0.22 18.65
C PRO A 68 13.71 -0.61 19.73
N GLU A 69 12.38 -0.66 19.73
CA GLU A 69 11.54 -1.43 20.66
C GLU A 69 11.39 -2.91 20.25
N GLY A 70 11.93 -3.32 19.09
CA GLY A 70 11.85 -4.69 18.57
C GLY A 70 10.56 -5.01 17.81
N GLU A 71 9.70 -4.02 17.55
CA GLU A 71 8.48 -4.17 16.77
C GLU A 71 8.81 -4.22 15.27
N HIS A 72 8.12 -5.12 14.57
CA HIS A 72 8.31 -5.36 13.14
C HIS A 72 7.30 -4.58 12.31
N PHE A 73 7.79 -3.94 11.25
CA PHE A 73 7.00 -3.15 10.31
C PHE A 73 7.34 -3.53 8.88
N GLU A 74 6.33 -3.57 8.01
CA GLU A 74 6.54 -3.62 6.57
C GLU A 74 7.03 -2.24 6.10
N LYS A 75 8.06 -2.23 5.25
CA LYS A 75 8.60 -1.03 4.59
C LYS A 75 7.68 -0.60 3.45
N SER A 76 6.49 -0.15 3.83
CA SER A 76 5.41 0.23 2.93
C SER A 76 4.76 1.52 3.40
N LEU A 77 4.28 2.32 2.44
CA LEU A 77 3.46 3.49 2.75
C LEU A 77 2.18 3.09 3.50
N ASN A 78 1.68 1.86 3.28
CA ASN A 78 0.50 1.34 3.99
C ASN A 78 0.73 1.22 5.50
N THR A 79 1.97 1.00 5.95
CA THR A 79 2.28 1.00 7.39
C THR A 79 1.97 2.36 8.01
N CYS A 80 2.30 3.45 7.32
CA CYS A 80 2.01 4.81 7.78
C CYS A 80 0.52 5.13 7.64
N LEU A 81 -0.09 4.76 6.51
CA LEU A 81 -1.50 4.99 6.23
C LEU A 81 -2.44 4.17 7.15
N GLY A 82 -1.94 3.12 7.78
CA GLY A 82 -2.67 2.39 8.82
C GLY A 82 -3.23 3.33 9.89
N CYS A 83 -2.46 4.35 10.29
CA CYS A 83 -2.89 5.38 11.24
C CYS A 83 -3.09 6.78 10.60
N HIS A 84 -2.50 7.08 9.44
CA HIS A 84 -2.65 8.35 8.72
C HIS A 84 -3.70 8.30 7.59
N ASN A 85 -4.81 7.59 7.79
CA ASN A 85 -5.84 7.41 6.76
C ASN A 85 -6.87 8.56 6.66
N ASN A 86 -6.96 9.42 7.67
CA ASN A 86 -8.05 10.41 7.77
C ASN A 86 -7.86 11.68 6.91
N ASN A 87 -6.77 11.79 6.16
CA ASN A 87 -6.58 12.92 5.25
C ASN A 87 -6.84 12.49 3.80
N PRO A 88 -8.01 12.81 3.21
CA PRO A 88 -8.32 12.47 1.82
C PRO A 88 -7.37 13.12 0.82
N MET A 89 -6.66 14.19 1.23
CA MET A 89 -5.68 14.90 0.41
C MET A 89 -4.23 14.44 0.64
N PHE A 90 -3.99 13.40 1.44
CA PHE A 90 -2.64 12.93 1.78
C PHE A 90 -1.77 12.69 0.54
N CYS A 91 -2.32 12.01 -0.46
CA CYS A 91 -1.62 11.69 -1.70
C CYS A 91 -1.13 12.97 -2.38
N PHE A 92 -2.00 13.98 -2.52
CA PHE A 92 -1.63 15.24 -3.15
C PHE A 92 -0.58 16.01 -2.36
N MET A 93 -0.75 16.13 -1.04
CA MET A 93 0.18 16.89 -0.20
C MET A 93 1.59 16.29 -0.21
N CYS A 94 1.69 14.95 -0.13
CA CYS A 94 2.98 14.26 -0.17
C CYS A 94 3.67 14.44 -1.53
N HIS A 95 2.92 14.30 -2.63
CA HIS A 95 3.46 14.47 -3.98
C HIS A 95 3.83 15.93 -4.30
N GLN A 96 3.06 16.89 -3.81
CA GLN A 96 3.39 18.31 -3.90
C GLN A 96 4.67 18.63 -3.10
N TYR A 97 4.79 18.12 -1.87
CA TYR A 97 5.98 18.30 -1.06
C TYR A 97 7.23 17.68 -1.70
N ALA A 98 7.09 16.48 -2.28
CA ALA A 98 8.19 15.77 -2.92
C ALA A 98 8.52 16.28 -4.33
N ASP A 99 7.75 17.24 -4.87
CA ASP A 99 7.79 17.69 -6.26
C ASP A 99 7.74 16.53 -7.28
N VAL A 100 6.93 15.52 -6.97
CA VAL A 100 6.72 14.35 -7.84
C VAL A 100 5.32 14.39 -8.39
N LYS A 101 5.19 14.55 -9.71
CA LYS A 101 3.91 14.48 -10.43
C LYS A 101 3.45 13.01 -10.54
N PRO A 102 2.35 12.61 -9.90
CA PRO A 102 1.76 11.29 -10.14
C PRO A 102 1.34 11.20 -11.61
N THR A 103 1.78 10.17 -12.32
CA THR A 103 1.43 9.97 -13.74
C THR A 103 0.04 9.37 -13.92
N CYS A 104 -0.65 8.98 -12.84
CA CYS A 104 -2.02 8.48 -12.93
C CYS A 104 -2.98 9.51 -13.56
N TRP A 105 -2.73 10.80 -13.36
CA TRP A 105 -3.55 11.90 -13.91
C TRP A 105 -3.25 12.22 -15.37
N ASP A 106 -2.21 11.62 -15.95
CA ASP A 106 -1.97 11.75 -17.40
C ASP A 106 -3.08 11.03 -18.20
N CYS A 107 -3.77 10.09 -17.57
CA CYS A 107 -4.88 9.33 -18.15
C CYS A 107 -6.21 9.47 -17.38
N HIS A 108 -6.19 9.80 -16.09
CA HIS A 108 -7.38 9.97 -15.26
C HIS A 108 -7.64 11.45 -14.94
N LEU A 109 -8.90 11.85 -14.85
CA LEU A 109 -9.26 13.19 -14.38
C LEU A 109 -8.88 13.32 -12.90
N SER A 110 -8.16 14.39 -12.54
CA SER A 110 -7.82 14.64 -11.16
C SER A 110 -9.08 14.95 -10.34
N PRO A 111 -9.22 14.42 -9.12
CA PRO A 111 -10.23 14.86 -8.15
C PRO A 111 -10.22 16.38 -7.90
N MET A 112 -9.12 17.07 -8.21
CA MET A 112 -9.01 18.53 -8.12
C MET A 112 -9.62 19.27 -9.31
N GLU A 113 -9.80 18.59 -10.44
CA GLU A 113 -10.31 19.14 -11.71
C GLU A 113 -11.78 18.81 -11.93
N VAL A 114 -12.30 17.76 -11.27
CA VAL A 114 -13.71 17.39 -11.29
C VAL A 114 -14.42 18.05 -10.10
N PRO A 115 -15.38 18.97 -10.31
CA PRO A 115 -16.22 19.47 -9.24
C PRO A 115 -16.90 18.29 -8.53
N GLN A 116 -16.75 18.22 -7.21
CA GLN A 116 -17.38 17.20 -6.37
C GLN A 116 -18.87 17.48 -6.21
#